data_AF-A0A7C5AT02-F1
#
_entry.id   AF-A0A7C5AT02-F1
#
_cell.length_a   1.000
_cell.length_b   1.000
_cell.length_c   1.000
_cell.angle_alpha   90.00
_cell.angle_beta   90.00
_cell.angle_gamma   90.00
#
_symmetry.space_group_name_H-M   'P 1'
#
loop_
_entity.id
_entity.type
_entity.pdbx_description
1 polymer ?
#
loop_
_entity_poly.entity_id
_entity_poly.type
_entity_poly.pdbx_seq_one_letter_code
_entity_poly.pdbx_strand_id
1 'polypeptide(L)' 'SLLALKEHYTIIIVPHSVQQGARIADYAAFFLMGELVEHGTGVQVFQNARDRRTEDYVTGRFG' A
#
# COMPACT_ATOMS: atom_id res chain seq x y z
N SER A 1 -9.65 -9.14 15.67
CA SER A 1 -9.63 -8.40 14.39
C SER A 1 -8.20 -8.38 13.86
N LEU A 2 -7.98 -8.12 12.57
CA LEU A 2 -6.61 -7.98 12.03
C LEU A 2 -5.80 -6.90 12.77
N LEU A 3 -6.48 -5.81 13.16
CA LEU A 3 -5.95 -4.74 14.01
C LEU A 3 -5.48 -5.20 15.40
N ALA A 4 -6.10 -6.23 15.99
CA ALA A 4 -5.63 -6.79 17.25
C ALA A 4 -4.44 -7.75 17.05
N LEU A 5 -4.36 -8.40 15.90
CA LEU A 5 -3.27 -9.36 15.61
C LEU A 5 -1.96 -8.65 15.26
N LYS A 6 -2.01 -7.51 14.56
CA LYS A 6 -0.80 -6.75 14.21
C LYS A 6 0.00 -6.25 15.43
N GLU A 7 -0.63 -6.16 16.60
CA GLU A 7 0.05 -5.81 17.88
C GLU A 7 1.01 -6.91 18.34
N HIS A 8 0.81 -8.15 17.88
CA HIS A 8 1.56 -9.32 18.34
C HIS A 8 2.32 -10.02 17.22
N TYR A 9 2.00 -9.73 15.96
CA TYR A 9 2.53 -10.43 14.79
C TYR A 9 2.94 -9.46 13.69
N THR A 10 4.01 -9.81 12.99
CA THR A 10 4.32 -9.21 11.68
C THR A 10 3.42 -9.85 10.63
N ILE A 11 2.59 -9.02 9.99
CA ILE A 11 1.61 -9.48 8.99
C ILE A 11 1.96 -8.85 7.65
N ILE A 12 2.08 -9.67 6.61
CA ILE A 12 2.19 -9.23 5.23
C ILE A 12 0.91 -9.63 4.51
N ILE A 13 0.27 -8.66 3.84
CA ILE A 13 -0.95 -8.87 3.07
C ILE A 13 -0.79 -8.33 1.65
N VAL A 14 -1.44 -8.98 0.69
CA VAL A 14 -1.53 -8.54 -0.69
C VAL A 14 -3.02 -8.35 -1.01
N PRO A 15 -3.58 -7.14 -0.76
CA PRO A 15 -4.99 -6.89 -0.99
C PRO A 15 -5.31 -6.77 -2.48
N HIS A 16 -6.56 -7.08 -2.85
CA HIS A 16 -7.05 -6.90 -4.23
C HIS A 16 -7.38 -5.46 -4.58
N SER A 17 -7.44 -4.55 -3.60
CA SER A 17 -7.66 -3.14 -3.86
C SER A 17 -6.86 -2.25 -2.92
N VAL A 18 -6.50 -1.07 -3.43
CA VAL A 18 -5.78 -0.04 -2.67
C VAL A 18 -6.58 0.38 -1.43
N GLN A 19 -7.91 0.52 -1.55
CA GLN A 19 -8.79 0.92 -0.44
C GLN A 19 -8.82 -0.11 0.69
N GLN A 20 -8.60 -1.40 0.40
CA GLN A 20 -8.47 -2.42 1.44
C GLN A 20 -7.16 -2.24 2.19
N GLY A 21 -6.03 -2.09 1.49
CA GLY A 21 -4.72 -1.90 2.09
C GLY A 21 -4.62 -0.62 2.92
N ALA A 22 -5.09 0.50 2.36
CA ALA A 22 -5.00 1.82 2.97
C ALA A 22 -5.71 1.93 4.33
N ARG A 23 -6.69 1.07 4.61
CA ARG A 23 -7.42 1.08 5.90
C ARG A 23 -6.67 0.42 7.06
N ILE A 24 -5.73 -0.47 6.78
CA ILE A 24 -5.16 -1.37 7.80
C ILE A 24 -3.63 -1.39 7.83
N ALA A 25 -2.98 -0.94 6.76
CA ALA A 25 -1.54 -1.03 6.58
C ALA A 25 -0.78 0.10 7.28
N ASP A 26 0.19 -0.24 8.14
CA ASP A 26 1.15 0.74 8.66
C ASP A 26 2.17 1.15 7.61
N TYR A 27 2.57 0.16 6.80
CA TYR A 27 3.52 0.29 5.71
C TYR A 27 2.92 -0.28 4.44
N ALA A 28 3.33 0.27 3.30
CA ALA A 28 2.95 -0.22 2.00
C ALA A 28 4.18 -0.30 1.09
N ALA A 29 4.15 -1.27 0.19
CA ALA A 29 5.12 -1.45 -0.87
C ALA A 29 4.34 -1.64 -2.18
N PHE A 30 4.57 -0.77 -3.14
CA PHE A 30 3.97 -0.83 -4.46
C PHE A 30 4.92 -1.52 -5.42
N PHE A 31 4.43 -2.59 -6.03
CA PHE A 31 5.13 -3.32 -7.07
C PHE A 31 4.44 -3.11 -8.41
N LEU A 32 5.23 -2.90 -9.45
CA LEU A 32 4.75 -2.84 -10.83
C LEU A 32 5.63 -3.74 -11.69
N MET A 33 5.02 -4.71 -12.37
CA MET A 33 5.73 -5.66 -13.26
C MET A 33 6.92 -6.37 -12.60
N GLY A 34 6.82 -6.67 -11.30
CA GLY A 34 7.87 -7.35 -10.53
C GLY A 34 8.93 -6.42 -9.94
N GLU A 35 8.90 -5.11 -10.24
CA GLU A 35 9.81 -4.13 -9.65
C GLU A 35 9.17 -3.45 -8.44
N LEU A 36 9.95 -3.26 -7.36
CA LEU A 36 9.56 -2.43 -6.23
C LEU A 36 9.69 -0.95 -6.65
N VAL A 37 8.54 -0.32 -6.92
CA VAL A 37 8.49 1.07 -7.38
C VAL A 37 8.57 2.05 -6.22
N GLU A 38 7.86 1.78 -5.13
CA GLU A 38 7.83 2.66 -3.97
C GLU A 38 7.52 1.87 -2.69
N HIS A 39 8.15 2.25 -1.58
CA HIS A 39 7.82 1.72 -0.26
C HIS A 39 7.88 2.81 0.81
N GLY A 40 7.10 2.64 1.88
CA GLY A 40 7.09 3.57 2.99
C GLY A 40 5.89 3.40 3.89
N THR A 41 5.56 4.44 4.66
CA THR A 41 4.34 4.42 5.49
C THR A 41 3.11 4.37 4.60
N GLY A 42 2.02 3.78 5.11
CA GLY A 42 0.74 3.76 4.38
C GLY A 42 0.30 5.18 3.98
N VAL A 43 0.45 6.16 4.87
CA VAL A 43 0.12 7.57 4.58
C VAL A 43 0.96 8.14 3.42
N GLN A 44 2.27 7.86 3.38
CA GLN A 44 3.10 8.30 2.26
C GLN A 44 2.63 7.64 0.97
N VAL A 45 2.58 6.30 0.92
CA VAL A 45 2.32 5.57 -0.33
C VAL A 45 0.89 5.82 -0.86
N PHE A 46 -0.11 5.94 0.02
CA PHE A 46 -1.51 6.07 -0.39
C PHE A 46 -2.01 7.52 -0.50
N GLN A 47 -1.33 8.51 0.07
CA GLN A 47 -1.80 9.91 0.05
C GLN A 47 -0.77 10.90 -0.48
N ASN A 48 0.52 10.63 -0.29
CA ASN A 48 1.62 11.52 -0.66
C ASN A 48 2.68 10.76 -1.45
N ALA A 49 2.24 10.01 -2.46
CA ALA A 49 3.09 9.17 -3.29
C ALA A 49 4.20 10.02 -3.94
N ARG A 50 5.42 9.50 -3.94
CA ARG A 50 6.60 10.18 -4.49
C ARG A 50 6.86 9.78 -5.93
N ASP A 51 6.49 8.56 -6.30
CA ASP A 51 6.55 8.09 -7.68
C ASP A 51 5.20 8.30 -8.37
N ARG A 52 5.24 8.87 -9.57
CA ARG A 52 4.04 9.15 -10.37
C ARG A 52 3.26 7.87 -10.70
N ARG A 53 3.94 6.73 -10.89
CA ARG A 53 3.28 5.44 -11.14
C ARG A 53 2.51 4.96 -9.92
N THR A 54 3.02 5.23 -8.71
CA THR A 54 2.28 4.94 -7.48
C THR A 54 1.05 5.84 -7.37
N GLU A 55 1.21 7.15 -7.62
CA GLU A 55 0.12 8.13 -7.58
C GLU A 55 -1.00 7.78 -8.56
N ASP A 56 -0.64 7.54 -9.83
CA ASP A 56 -1.59 7.18 -10.87
C ASP A 56 -2.33 5.88 -10.50
N TYR A 57 -1.66 4.90 -9.87
CA TYR A 57 -2.28 3.61 -9.50
C TYR A 57 -3.27 3.79 -8.34
N VAL A 58 -2.84 4.50 -7.29
CA VAL A 58 -3.63 4.76 -6.08
C VAL A 58 -4.87 5.60 -6.40
N THR A 59 -4.73 6.58 -7.29
CA THR A 59 -5.84 7.46 -7.71
C THR A 59 -6.75 6.83 -8.77
N GLY A 60 -6.43 5.63 -9.26
CA GLY A 60 -7.23 4.93 -10.28
C GLY A 60 -7.10 5.53 -11.68
N ARG A 61 -6.02 6.26 -11.96
CA ARG A 61 -5.65 6.74 -13.29
C ARG A 61 -4.93 5.69 -14.14
N PHE A 62 -4.70 4.49 -13.60
CA PHE A 62 -4.29 3.34 -14.38
C PHE A 62 -5.48 2.79 -15.17
N GLY A 63 -5.51 3.13 -16.45
CA GLY A 63 -6.46 2.71 -17.48
C GLY A 63 -6.01 3.22 -18.84
#